data_AF-A0A918PUK8-F1
#
_entry.id   AF-A0A918PUK8-F1
#
_cell.length_a   1.000
_cell.length_b   1.000
_cell.length_c   1.000
_cell.angle_alpha   90.00
_cell.angle_beta   90.00
_cell.angle_gamma   90.00
#
_symmetry.space_group_name_H-M   'P 1'
#
loop_
_entity.id
_entity.type
_entity.pdbx_description
1 polymer ?
#
loop_
_entity_poly.entity_id
_entity_poly.type
_entity_poly.pdbx_seq_one_letter_code
_entity_poly.pdbx_strand_id
1 'polypeptide(L)'
;MTDASHGTSWVYSEKLEYAFRKVRDIQEFVRTYVISPDKIPVSIEDVQWAVEQKYGLKIRKELVDFEAQHIRGMMERYEDGTANVFVREYQDANKDINLYWHRFITLKEIVHLGIDEKEDWNPDGCFTLDELIKENGYSGINKVMSETQSEHLAEIAAIELLYPFEFRASDIASGKSVMQLSHEYQVPPYVIARALSPNHMKMARAVWNEIRGHGLGGLGSSPTG
;
A
#
# COMPACT_ATOMS: atom_id res chain seq x y z
N MET A 1 18.43 26.16 28.79
CA MET A 1 18.79 25.04 27.89
C MET A 1 17.84 25.10 26.72
N THR A 2 18.33 25.63 25.61
CA THR A 2 17.56 25.93 24.40
C THR A 2 17.28 24.67 23.62
N ASP A 3 15.99 24.42 23.40
CA ASP A 3 15.42 23.40 22.53
C ASP A 3 15.88 23.65 21.09
N ALA A 4 16.67 22.72 20.57
CA ALA A 4 17.12 22.66 19.19
C ALA A 4 16.52 21.41 18.54
N SER A 5 15.20 21.29 18.56
CA SER A 5 14.49 20.36 17.67
C SER A 5 14.25 21.03 16.33
N HIS A 6 15.24 20.88 15.44
CA HIS A 6 15.08 21.16 14.02
C HIS A 6 13.79 20.52 13.49
N GLY A 7 12.88 21.38 13.05
CA GLY A 7 11.60 21.02 12.48
C GLY A 7 11.77 20.07 11.31
N THR A 8 11.33 18.82 11.48
CA THR A 8 10.78 18.04 10.37
C THR A 8 9.30 18.35 10.34
N SER A 9 8.98 19.52 9.78
CA SER A 9 7.63 19.83 9.31
C SER A 9 7.35 18.87 8.15
N TRP A 10 6.87 17.67 8.47
CA TRP A 10 6.00 16.98 7.53
C TRP A 10 4.73 17.84 7.50
N VAL A 11 4.72 18.88 6.66
CA VAL A 11 3.46 19.31 6.07
C VAL A 11 2.99 18.06 5.34
N TYR A 12 2.04 17.32 5.92
CA TYR A 12 1.50 16.16 5.24
C TYR A 12 0.99 16.66 3.90
N SER A 13 1.48 16.07 2.82
CA SER A 13 0.88 16.38 1.54
C SER A 13 -0.57 15.90 1.60
N GLU A 14 -1.50 16.71 1.11
CA GLU A 14 -2.92 16.36 1.05
C GLU A 14 -3.13 14.98 0.40
N LYS A 15 -2.26 14.62 -0.57
CA LYS A 15 -2.21 13.31 -1.21
C LYS A 15 -1.86 12.15 -0.27
N LEU A 16 -0.94 12.34 0.67
CA LEU A 16 -0.58 11.31 1.66
C LEU A 16 -1.74 11.05 2.62
N GLU A 17 -2.33 12.12 3.15
CA GLU A 17 -3.51 12.00 4.01
C GLU A 17 -4.68 11.34 3.26
N TYR A 18 -4.88 11.74 2.00
CA TYR A 18 -5.88 11.13 1.13
C TYR A 18 -5.67 9.63 0.94
N ALA A 19 -4.44 9.17 0.66
CA ALA A 19 -4.13 7.74 0.56
C ALA A 19 -4.46 6.98 1.86
N PHE A 20 -4.10 7.53 3.03
CA PHE A 20 -4.45 6.92 4.32
C PHE A 20 -5.97 6.92 4.59
N ARG A 21 -6.69 7.95 4.16
CA ARG A 21 -8.17 7.97 4.22
C ARG A 21 -8.76 6.86 3.35
N LYS A 22 -8.21 6.60 2.16
CA LYS A 22 -8.62 5.47 1.32
C LYS A 22 -8.35 4.12 1.99
N VAL A 23 -7.18 3.96 2.60
CA VAL A 23 -6.85 2.75 3.39
C VAL A 23 -7.89 2.55 4.49
N ARG A 24 -8.16 3.59 5.30
CA ARG A 24 -9.17 3.52 6.37
C ARG A 24 -10.53 3.11 5.84
N ASP A 25 -10.96 3.77 4.78
CA ASP A 25 -12.24 3.53 4.14
C ASP A 25 -12.40 2.09 3.63
N ILE A 26 -11.33 1.49 3.10
CA ILE A 26 -11.28 0.08 2.69
C ILE A 26 -11.32 -0.83 3.93
N GLN A 27 -10.51 -0.55 4.95
CA GLN A 27 -10.48 -1.31 6.21
C GLN A 27 -11.84 -1.29 6.92
N GLU A 28 -12.51 -0.15 6.97
CA GLU A 28 -13.84 0.01 7.55
C GLU A 28 -14.88 -0.81 6.77
N PHE A 29 -14.81 -0.82 5.44
CA PHE A 29 -15.68 -1.64 4.62
C PHE A 29 -15.47 -3.14 4.91
N VAL A 30 -14.22 -3.61 4.93
CA VAL A 30 -13.87 -4.99 5.27
C VAL A 30 -14.39 -5.34 6.67
N ARG A 31 -14.14 -4.49 7.67
CA ARG A 31 -14.65 -4.65 9.06
C ARG A 31 -16.16 -4.73 9.15
N THR A 32 -16.87 -4.01 8.30
CA THR A 32 -18.33 -3.97 8.34
C THR A 32 -18.97 -5.20 7.70
N TYR A 33 -18.39 -5.70 6.61
CA TYR A 33 -19.08 -6.65 5.74
C TYR A 33 -18.41 -8.02 5.58
N VAL A 34 -17.18 -8.20 6.05
CA VAL A 34 -16.44 -9.47 5.94
C VAL A 34 -16.52 -10.22 7.28
N ILE A 35 -16.64 -11.55 7.22
CA ILE A 35 -16.84 -12.41 8.40
C ILE A 35 -15.62 -12.39 9.35
N SER A 36 -14.41 -12.25 8.81
CA SER A 36 -13.15 -12.29 9.59
C SER A 36 -12.24 -11.14 9.19
N PRO A 37 -12.61 -9.90 9.53
CA PRO A 37 -11.92 -8.72 9.03
C PRO A 37 -10.52 -8.52 9.59
N ASP A 38 -10.24 -9.07 10.78
CA ASP A 38 -8.93 -9.01 11.43
C ASP A 38 -8.09 -10.27 11.20
N LYS A 39 -8.45 -11.08 10.19
CA LYS A 39 -7.69 -12.29 9.85
C LYS A 39 -6.28 -11.91 9.39
N ILE A 40 -5.29 -12.60 9.95
CA ILE A 40 -3.90 -12.57 9.50
C ILE A 40 -3.59 -13.94 8.87
N PRO A 41 -3.07 -13.99 7.63
CA PRO A 41 -2.80 -12.87 6.74
C PRO A 41 -4.09 -12.26 6.15
N VAL A 42 -4.04 -10.97 5.80
CA VAL A 42 -5.18 -10.26 5.17
C VAL A 42 -5.56 -10.93 3.86
N SER A 43 -6.86 -11.09 3.62
CA SER A 43 -7.39 -11.67 2.39
C SER A 43 -7.38 -10.65 1.26
N ILE A 44 -6.64 -10.95 0.19
CA ILE A 44 -6.61 -10.10 -1.02
C ILE A 44 -7.98 -10.04 -1.69
N GLU A 45 -8.75 -11.13 -1.64
CA GLU A 45 -10.09 -11.20 -2.21
C GLU A 45 -11.08 -10.30 -1.47
N ASP A 46 -10.99 -10.25 -0.14
CA ASP A 46 -11.87 -9.41 0.67
C ASP A 46 -11.58 -7.93 0.43
N VAL A 47 -10.31 -7.56 0.28
CA VAL A 47 -9.92 -6.19 -0.07
C VAL A 47 -10.31 -5.85 -1.50
N GLN A 48 -10.08 -6.74 -2.47
CA GLN A 48 -10.55 -6.55 -3.83
C GLN A 48 -12.05 -6.28 -3.85
N TRP A 49 -12.83 -7.12 -3.18
CA TRP A 49 -14.27 -6.99 -3.12
C TRP A 49 -14.68 -5.64 -2.52
N ALA A 50 -14.04 -5.19 -1.44
CA ALA A 50 -14.29 -3.87 -0.86
C ALA A 50 -14.03 -2.74 -1.87
N VAL A 51 -12.95 -2.82 -2.64
CA VAL A 51 -12.62 -1.84 -3.68
C VAL A 51 -13.65 -1.89 -4.83
N GLU A 52 -14.00 -3.08 -5.31
CA GLU A 52 -15.03 -3.26 -6.35
C GLU A 52 -16.36 -2.62 -5.94
N GLN A 53 -16.83 -2.89 -4.72
CA GLN A 53 -18.09 -2.35 -4.21
C GLN A 53 -18.04 -0.83 -4.02
N LYS A 54 -16.94 -0.32 -3.45
CA LYS A 54 -16.82 1.10 -3.11
C LYS A 54 -16.66 2.00 -4.34
N TYR A 55 -15.99 1.50 -5.37
CA TYR A 55 -15.67 2.29 -6.57
C TYR A 55 -16.45 1.86 -7.83
N GLY A 56 -17.35 0.87 -7.72
CA GLY A 56 -18.16 0.40 -8.83
C GLY A 56 -17.30 -0.24 -9.95
N LEU A 57 -16.28 -0.99 -9.56
CA LEU A 57 -15.33 -1.61 -10.50
C LEU A 57 -15.52 -3.13 -10.58
N LYS A 58 -15.03 -3.71 -11.66
CA LYS A 58 -14.84 -5.15 -11.80
C LYS A 58 -13.37 -5.45 -12.02
N ILE A 59 -12.71 -6.02 -11.02
CA ILE A 59 -11.27 -6.26 -11.02
C ILE A 59 -10.99 -7.71 -11.42
N ARG A 60 -10.11 -7.90 -12.40
CA ARG A 60 -9.58 -9.19 -12.79
C ARG A 60 -8.09 -9.23 -12.45
N LYS A 61 -7.60 -10.40 -12.05
CA LYS A 61 -6.19 -10.62 -11.73
C LYS A 61 -5.64 -11.72 -12.63
N GLU A 62 -4.45 -11.51 -13.15
CA GLU A 62 -3.78 -12.49 -14.00
C GLU A 62 -2.30 -12.56 -13.64
N LEU A 63 -1.78 -13.78 -13.54
CA LEU A 63 -0.34 -14.01 -13.49
C LEU A 63 0.18 -14.06 -14.91
N VAL A 64 1.18 -13.25 -15.20
CA VAL A 64 1.79 -13.14 -16.53
C VAL A 64 3.25 -13.54 -16.48
N ASP A 65 3.66 -14.32 -17.46
CA ASP A 65 5.05 -14.71 -17.66
C ASP A 65 5.71 -13.72 -18.61
N PHE A 66 6.54 -12.83 -18.07
CA PHE A 66 7.35 -11.91 -18.84
C PHE A 66 8.65 -11.58 -18.13
N GLU A 67 9.72 -11.39 -18.90
CA GLU A 67 11.02 -10.97 -18.38
C GLU A 67 11.08 -9.44 -18.30
N ALA A 68 11.10 -8.91 -17.07
CA ALA A 68 11.38 -7.51 -16.82
C ALA A 68 12.26 -7.33 -15.58
N GLN A 69 13.16 -6.35 -15.62
CA GLN A 69 14.06 -6.09 -14.49
C GLN A 69 13.37 -5.30 -13.37
N HIS A 70 12.50 -4.35 -13.71
CA HIS A 70 11.94 -3.40 -12.75
C HIS A 70 10.42 -3.48 -12.59
N ILE A 71 9.72 -4.13 -13.53
CA ILE A 71 8.26 -4.23 -13.52
C ILE A 71 7.86 -5.52 -12.84
N ARG A 72 7.11 -5.40 -11.75
CA ARG A 72 6.57 -6.54 -10.97
C ARG A 72 5.09 -6.77 -11.21
N GLY A 73 4.38 -5.74 -11.63
CA GLY A 73 2.97 -5.77 -11.98
C GLY A 73 2.58 -4.47 -12.67
N MET A 74 1.36 -4.45 -13.18
CA MET A 74 0.73 -3.29 -13.78
C MET A 74 -0.79 -3.45 -13.71
N MET A 75 -1.51 -2.35 -13.90
CA MET A 75 -2.95 -2.38 -14.08
C MET A 75 -3.38 -1.70 -15.39
N GLU A 76 -4.49 -2.16 -15.93
CA GLU A 76 -5.23 -1.50 -16.99
C GLU A 76 -6.64 -1.18 -16.50
N ARG A 77 -7.14 0.01 -16.82
CA ARG A 77 -8.50 0.43 -16.48
C ARG A 77 -9.26 0.78 -17.74
N TYR A 78 -10.50 0.33 -17.82
CA TYR A 78 -11.38 0.49 -18.97
C TYR A 78 -12.56 1.40 -18.62
N GLU A 79 -13.11 2.09 -19.63
CA GLU A 79 -14.24 3.02 -19.46
C GLU A 79 -15.52 2.34 -18.95
N ASP A 80 -15.66 1.03 -19.17
CA ASP A 80 -16.80 0.23 -18.73
C ASP A 80 -16.75 -0.15 -17.23
N GLY A 81 -15.74 0.34 -16.50
CA GLY A 81 -15.53 0.03 -15.08
C GLY A 81 -14.78 -1.29 -14.84
N THR A 82 -14.33 -1.98 -15.90
CA THR A 82 -13.43 -3.13 -15.76
C THR A 82 -12.00 -2.65 -15.48
N ALA A 83 -11.28 -3.39 -14.65
CA ALA A 83 -9.84 -3.24 -14.49
C ALA A 83 -9.15 -4.61 -14.53
N ASN A 84 -8.00 -4.70 -15.17
CA ASN A 84 -7.14 -5.87 -15.16
C ASN A 84 -5.88 -5.57 -14.37
N VAL A 85 -5.52 -6.45 -13.44
CA VAL A 85 -4.29 -6.40 -12.65
C VAL A 85 -3.41 -7.55 -13.10
N PHE A 86 -2.26 -7.23 -13.67
CA PHE A 86 -1.28 -8.20 -14.14
C PHE A 86 -0.12 -8.25 -13.16
N VAL A 87 0.24 -9.45 -12.72
CA VAL A 87 1.34 -9.64 -11.76
C VAL A 87 2.33 -10.64 -12.35
N ARG A 88 3.61 -10.30 -12.30
CA ARG A 88 4.65 -11.17 -12.82
C ARG A 88 4.69 -12.48 -12.05
N GLU A 89 4.66 -13.60 -12.76
CA GLU A 89 4.62 -14.94 -12.18
C GLU A 89 5.89 -15.27 -11.38
N TYR A 90 7.06 -14.93 -11.91
CA TYR A 90 8.36 -15.23 -11.30
C TYR A 90 9.04 -13.97 -10.77
N GLN A 91 8.97 -13.75 -9.47
CA GLN A 91 9.53 -12.59 -8.76
C GLN A 91 10.65 -12.95 -7.78
N ASP A 92 10.66 -14.19 -7.30
CA ASP A 92 11.67 -14.72 -6.38
C ASP A 92 11.87 -16.23 -6.62
N ALA A 93 13.08 -16.72 -6.38
CA ALA A 93 13.40 -18.15 -6.50
C ALA A 93 12.76 -18.97 -5.36
N ASN A 94 12.54 -18.37 -4.19
CA ASN A 94 11.83 -18.99 -3.09
C ASN A 94 10.31 -18.86 -3.32
N LYS A 95 9.62 -20.01 -3.37
CA LYS A 95 8.17 -20.08 -3.66
C LYS A 95 7.30 -19.32 -2.66
N ASP A 96 7.65 -19.33 -1.38
CA ASP A 96 6.89 -18.62 -0.36
C ASP A 96 7.06 -17.11 -0.52
N ILE A 97 8.31 -16.66 -0.74
CA ILE A 97 8.62 -15.25 -0.99
C ILE A 97 7.98 -14.78 -2.29
N ASN A 98 7.96 -15.63 -3.32
CA ASN A 98 7.28 -15.36 -4.58
C ASN A 98 5.78 -15.12 -4.37
N LEU A 99 5.12 -15.97 -3.58
CA LEU A 99 3.71 -15.79 -3.20
C LEU A 99 3.52 -14.47 -2.42
N TYR A 100 4.43 -14.11 -1.52
CA TYR A 100 4.34 -12.86 -0.77
C TYR A 100 4.45 -11.64 -1.70
N TRP A 101 5.33 -11.72 -2.71
CA TRP A 101 5.41 -10.71 -3.76
C TRP A 101 4.12 -10.63 -4.59
N HIS A 102 3.54 -11.76 -4.98
CA HIS A 102 2.25 -11.77 -5.68
C HIS A 102 1.18 -11.04 -4.88
N ARG A 103 1.06 -11.34 -3.59
CA ARG A 103 0.09 -10.71 -2.69
C ARG A 103 0.31 -9.21 -2.59
N PHE A 104 1.55 -8.79 -2.35
CA PHE A 104 1.90 -7.38 -2.19
C PHE A 104 1.65 -6.58 -3.47
N ILE A 105 2.14 -7.07 -4.61
CA ILE A 105 2.00 -6.37 -5.89
C ILE A 105 0.55 -6.33 -6.32
N THR A 106 -0.18 -7.46 -6.24
CA THR A 106 -1.62 -7.48 -6.53
C THR A 106 -2.35 -6.39 -5.75
N LEU A 107 -2.07 -6.28 -4.45
CA LEU A 107 -2.75 -5.27 -3.64
C LEU A 107 -2.32 -3.85 -4.00
N LYS A 108 -1.04 -3.62 -4.27
CA LYS A 108 -0.52 -2.32 -4.73
C LYS A 108 -1.26 -1.84 -5.98
N GLU A 109 -1.42 -2.71 -6.97
CA GLU A 109 -2.16 -2.40 -8.20
C GLU A 109 -3.67 -2.21 -7.94
N ILE A 110 -4.27 -2.97 -7.01
CA ILE A 110 -5.68 -2.78 -6.62
C ILE A 110 -5.90 -1.43 -5.95
N VAL A 111 -4.99 -0.98 -5.07
CA VAL A 111 -5.17 0.31 -4.39
C VAL A 111 -4.96 1.50 -5.31
N HIS A 112 -4.13 1.38 -6.36
CA HIS A 112 -4.06 2.40 -7.42
C HIS A 112 -5.45 2.75 -7.96
N LEU A 113 -6.30 1.74 -8.21
CA LEU A 113 -7.67 1.95 -8.71
C LEU A 113 -8.56 2.82 -7.80
N GLY A 114 -8.29 2.83 -6.49
CA GLY A 114 -9.04 3.59 -5.48
C GLY A 114 -8.39 4.93 -5.08
N ILE A 115 -7.08 5.08 -5.31
CA ILE A 115 -6.29 6.29 -5.02
C ILE A 115 -6.28 7.21 -6.23
N ASP A 116 -6.00 6.71 -7.43
CA ASP A 116 -5.82 7.55 -8.61
C ASP A 116 -7.13 8.21 -9.05
N GLU A 117 -7.12 9.54 -9.13
CA GLU A 117 -8.24 10.31 -9.69
C GLU A 117 -8.22 10.23 -11.22
N LYS A 118 -9.31 10.62 -11.89
CA LYS A 118 -9.40 10.53 -13.36
C LYS A 118 -8.31 11.33 -14.06
N GLU A 119 -7.88 12.40 -13.41
CA GLU A 119 -6.86 13.34 -13.81
C GLU A 119 -5.45 12.72 -13.76
N ASP A 120 -5.27 11.65 -12.97
CA ASP A 120 -4.02 10.90 -12.87
C ASP A 120 -3.93 9.76 -13.92
N TRP A 121 -4.98 9.54 -14.71
CA TRP A 121 -5.01 8.43 -15.68
C TRP A 121 -4.16 8.77 -16.91
N ASN A 122 -3.12 7.96 -17.15
CA ASN A 122 -2.28 8.07 -18.34
C ASN A 122 -2.62 6.93 -19.33
N PRO A 123 -3.02 7.24 -20.58
CA PRO A 123 -3.26 6.21 -21.60
C PRO A 123 -1.98 5.54 -22.10
N ASP A 124 -0.79 6.09 -21.80
CA ASP A 124 0.50 5.51 -22.15
C ASP A 124 1.22 4.96 -20.91
N GLY A 125 0.97 3.69 -20.58
CA GLY A 125 1.62 3.03 -19.45
C GLY A 125 3.15 2.86 -19.60
N CYS A 126 3.70 2.98 -20.81
CA CYS A 126 5.14 2.94 -21.03
C CYS A 126 5.81 4.28 -20.68
N PHE A 127 5.09 5.39 -20.83
CA PHE A 127 5.56 6.72 -20.44
C PHE A 127 5.88 6.76 -18.93
N THR A 128 5.01 6.19 -18.10
CA THR A 128 5.20 6.13 -16.64
C THR A 128 6.43 5.32 -16.23
N LEU A 129 6.70 4.24 -16.96
CA LEU A 129 7.88 3.41 -16.71
C LEU A 129 9.18 4.11 -17.15
N ASP A 130 9.16 4.81 -18.28
CA ASP A 130 10.30 5.57 -18.78
C ASP A 130 10.67 6.72 -17.82
N GLU A 131 9.70 7.34 -17.16
CA GLU A 131 9.95 8.40 -16.18
C GLU A 131 10.52 7.87 -14.87
N LEU A 132 9.97 6.77 -14.34
CA LEU A 132 10.49 6.10 -13.13
C LEU A 132 11.94 5.62 -13.31
N ILE A 133 12.31 5.20 -14.52
CA ILE A 133 13.69 4.80 -14.85
C ILE A 133 14.60 6.04 -14.96
N LYS A 134 14.12 7.13 -15.57
CA LYS A 134 14.90 8.38 -15.73
C LYS A 134 15.17 9.07 -14.39
N GLU A 135 14.22 9.08 -13.45
CA GLU A 135 14.38 9.71 -12.14
C GLU A 135 15.41 8.98 -11.25
N ASN A 136 15.56 7.66 -11.37
CA ASN A 136 16.60 6.91 -10.68
C ASN A 136 18.02 7.14 -11.25
N GLY A 137 18.14 7.76 -12.44
CA GLY A 137 19.41 8.03 -13.12
C GLY A 137 19.90 9.47 -13.03
N TYR A 138 19.04 10.46 -12.74
CA TYR A 138 19.40 11.88 -12.71
C TYR A 138 19.04 12.54 -11.37
N SER A 139 20.05 12.70 -10.52
CA SER A 139 20.04 13.63 -9.39
C SER A 139 20.00 15.08 -9.92
N GLY A 140 18.82 15.65 -10.10
CA GLY A 140 18.73 17.06 -10.46
C GLY A 140 17.33 17.56 -10.80
N ILE A 141 16.71 18.24 -9.83
CA ILE A 141 15.80 19.39 -10.01
C ILE A 141 14.83 19.26 -11.19
N ASN A 142 13.88 18.34 -11.13
CA ASN A 142 12.64 18.48 -11.89
C ASN A 142 11.46 18.08 -11.01
N LYS A 143 10.35 18.79 -11.21
CA LYS A 143 9.06 18.63 -10.54
C LYS A 143 8.78 17.14 -10.36
N VAL A 144 8.70 16.66 -9.11
CA VAL A 144 8.34 15.25 -8.82
C VAL A 144 7.06 14.96 -9.61
N MET A 145 7.20 14.14 -10.65
CA MET A 145 6.11 13.85 -11.57
C MET A 145 5.00 13.14 -10.79
N SER A 146 3.74 13.44 -11.10
CA SER A 146 2.57 12.92 -10.36
C SER A 146 2.58 11.40 -10.22
N GLU A 147 3.20 10.71 -11.17
CA GLU A 147 3.26 9.26 -11.26
C GLU A 147 4.19 8.64 -10.21
N THR A 148 5.40 9.17 -10.00
CA THR A 148 6.30 8.73 -8.92
C THR A 148 5.66 8.94 -7.53
N GLN A 149 4.83 9.98 -7.40
CA GLN A 149 4.03 10.18 -6.18
C GLN A 149 2.93 9.13 -6.03
N SER A 150 2.19 8.84 -7.11
CA SER A 150 1.12 7.82 -7.10
C SER A 150 1.67 6.45 -6.72
N GLU A 151 2.76 6.00 -7.34
CA GLU A 151 3.44 4.73 -7.03
C GLU A 151 3.85 4.63 -5.55
N HIS A 152 4.44 5.71 -5.01
CA HIS A 152 4.84 5.75 -3.62
C HIS A 152 3.64 5.69 -2.66
N LEU A 153 2.54 6.37 -3.01
CA LEU A 153 1.32 6.39 -2.21
C LEU A 153 0.60 5.03 -2.23
N ALA A 154 0.55 4.37 -3.39
CA ALA A 154 0.00 3.03 -3.53
C ALA A 154 0.82 2.00 -2.76
N GLU A 155 2.16 2.10 -2.79
CA GLU A 155 3.04 1.27 -1.96
C GLU A 155 2.75 1.47 -0.45
N ILE A 156 2.65 2.71 0.01
CA ILE A 156 2.29 3.00 1.41
C ILE A 156 0.91 2.42 1.74
N ALA A 157 -0.08 2.61 0.88
CA ALA A 157 -1.42 2.11 1.11
C ALA A 157 -1.46 0.57 1.18
N ALA A 158 -0.74 -0.12 0.30
CA ALA A 158 -0.61 -1.57 0.33
C ALA A 158 0.08 -2.06 1.61
N ILE A 159 1.12 -1.36 2.09
CA ILE A 159 1.75 -1.63 3.39
C ILE A 159 0.75 -1.52 4.54
N GLU A 160 -0.01 -0.42 4.59
CA GLU A 160 -0.97 -0.17 5.68
C GLU A 160 -2.19 -1.10 5.63
N LEU A 161 -2.52 -1.69 4.48
CA LEU A 161 -3.56 -2.73 4.37
C LEU A 161 -3.04 -4.12 4.76
N LEU A 162 -1.85 -4.52 4.28
CA LEU A 162 -1.31 -5.87 4.52
C LEU A 162 -0.65 -6.03 5.89
N TYR A 163 -0.02 -4.98 6.38
CA TYR A 163 0.60 -4.94 7.69
C TYR A 163 0.22 -3.66 8.46
N PRO A 164 -1.04 -3.56 8.93
CA PRO A 164 -1.58 -2.36 9.54
C PRO A 164 -0.76 -1.81 10.71
N PHE A 165 -0.68 -0.48 10.83
CA PHE A 165 0.10 0.22 11.85
C PHE A 165 -0.26 -0.21 13.28
N GLU A 166 -1.54 -0.50 13.54
CA GLU A 166 -2.05 -0.91 14.85
C GLU A 166 -1.41 -2.18 15.40
N PHE A 167 -0.95 -3.10 14.55
CA PHE A 167 -0.36 -4.37 15.00
C PHE A 167 1.13 -4.28 15.32
N ARG A 168 1.83 -3.32 14.72
CA ARG A 168 3.30 -3.24 14.73
C ARG A 168 3.88 -3.10 16.13
N ALA A 169 3.21 -2.38 17.04
CA ALA A 169 3.70 -2.23 18.41
C ALA A 169 3.71 -3.56 19.17
N SER A 170 2.68 -4.38 19.00
CA SER A 170 2.58 -5.72 19.59
C SER A 170 3.64 -6.65 19.03
N ASP A 171 3.83 -6.63 17.70
CA ASP A 171 4.85 -7.45 17.05
C ASP A 171 6.27 -7.11 17.48
N ILE A 172 6.59 -5.82 17.57
CA ILE A 172 7.89 -5.35 18.09
C ILE A 172 8.07 -5.85 19.53
N ALA A 173 7.04 -5.73 20.39
CA ALA A 173 7.11 -6.18 21.77
C ALA A 173 7.28 -7.71 21.89
N SER A 174 6.73 -8.48 20.93
CA SER A 174 6.87 -9.93 20.88
C SER A 174 8.29 -10.40 20.50
N GLY A 175 9.14 -9.50 20.00
CA GLY A 175 10.52 -9.82 19.61
C GLY A 175 10.65 -10.66 18.34
N LYS A 176 9.57 -10.80 17.54
CA LYS A 176 9.60 -11.50 16.26
C LYS A 176 10.56 -10.81 15.28
N SER A 177 11.35 -11.59 14.58
CA SER A 177 12.20 -11.11 13.48
C SER A 177 11.38 -10.72 12.25
N VAL A 178 11.97 -9.90 11.37
CA VAL A 178 11.38 -9.53 10.06
C VAL A 178 10.94 -10.75 9.26
N MET A 179 11.71 -11.84 9.30
CA MET A 179 11.35 -13.07 8.58
C MET A 179 10.15 -13.78 9.20
N GLN A 180 10.05 -13.84 10.53
CA GLN A 180 8.88 -14.43 11.19
C GLN A 180 7.61 -13.64 10.86
N LEU A 181 7.69 -12.31 10.92
CA LEU A 181 6.59 -11.44 10.53
C LEU A 181 6.24 -11.56 9.04
N SER A 182 7.24 -11.67 8.17
CA SER A 182 7.05 -11.91 6.73
C SER A 182 6.24 -13.18 6.48
N HIS A 183 6.55 -14.28 7.17
CA HIS A 183 5.81 -15.53 7.07
C HIS A 183 4.39 -15.44 7.66
N GLU A 184 4.24 -14.78 8.80
CA GLU A 184 2.95 -14.63 9.49
C GLU A 184 1.95 -13.77 8.69
N TYR A 185 2.40 -12.61 8.21
CA TYR A 185 1.59 -11.71 7.41
C TYR A 185 1.54 -12.08 5.92
N GLN A 186 2.39 -13.01 5.47
CA GLN A 186 2.59 -13.37 4.07
C GLN A 186 2.89 -12.14 3.19
N VAL A 187 3.86 -11.35 3.65
CA VAL A 187 4.30 -10.07 3.05
C VAL A 187 5.82 -10.14 2.84
N PRO A 188 6.39 -9.59 1.74
CA PRO A 188 7.81 -9.68 1.49
C PRO A 188 8.66 -9.11 2.64
N PRO A 189 9.81 -9.71 2.99
CA PRO A 189 10.66 -9.23 4.08
C PRO A 189 11.08 -7.76 3.92
N TYR A 190 11.33 -7.34 2.68
CA TYR A 190 11.62 -5.94 2.33
C TYR A 190 10.49 -5.00 2.79
N VAL A 191 9.25 -5.38 2.53
CA VAL A 191 8.05 -4.58 2.83
C VAL A 191 7.84 -4.51 4.35
N ILE A 192 8.02 -5.63 5.07
CA ILE A 192 7.99 -5.64 6.54
C ILE A 192 9.07 -4.72 7.13
N ALA A 193 10.32 -4.84 6.66
CA ALA A 193 11.42 -4.01 7.13
C ALA A 193 11.16 -2.53 6.88
N ARG A 194 10.58 -2.18 5.72
CA ARG A 194 10.19 -0.81 5.39
C ARG A 194 9.09 -0.29 6.31
N ALA A 195 8.04 -1.08 6.55
CA ALA A 195 6.93 -0.74 7.44
C ALA A 195 7.39 -0.48 8.88
N LEU A 196 8.42 -1.19 9.34
CA LEU A 196 9.03 -1.05 10.67
C LEU A 196 10.15 -0.01 10.74
N SER A 197 10.54 0.59 9.60
CA SER A 197 11.58 1.61 9.60
C SER A 197 11.18 2.83 10.44
N PRO A 198 12.11 3.50 11.14
CA PRO A 198 11.78 4.66 11.97
C PRO A 198 11.05 5.77 11.20
N ASN A 199 11.43 5.99 9.94
CA ASN A 199 10.81 7.00 9.09
C ASN A 199 9.36 6.65 8.74
N HIS A 200 9.09 5.41 8.32
CA HIS A 200 7.73 4.97 8.02
C HIS A 200 6.86 4.97 9.28
N MET A 201 7.37 4.46 10.40
CA MET A 201 6.64 4.44 11.67
C MET A 201 6.33 5.85 12.20
N LYS A 202 7.25 6.80 12.04
CA LYS A 202 7.02 8.22 12.38
C LYS A 202 5.94 8.80 11.49
N MET A 203 6.04 8.60 10.17
CA MET A 203 5.06 9.09 9.18
C MET A 203 3.66 8.52 9.44
N ALA A 204 3.54 7.19 9.51
CA ALA A 204 2.25 6.51 9.69
C ALA A 204 1.58 6.91 11.01
N ARG A 205 2.34 6.97 12.12
CA ARG A 205 1.82 7.44 13.42
C ARG A 205 1.22 8.83 13.29
N ALA A 206 1.92 9.71 12.62
CA ALA A 206 1.62 11.12 12.60
C ALA A 206 0.37 11.39 11.73
N VAL A 207 0.26 10.74 10.55
CA VAL A 207 -0.95 10.77 9.71
C VAL A 207 -2.16 10.10 10.40
N TRP A 208 -1.97 8.91 10.99
CA TRP A 208 -3.06 8.22 11.67
C TRP A 208 -3.60 9.01 12.87
N ASN A 209 -2.73 9.72 13.60
CA ASN A 209 -3.16 10.59 14.69
C ASN A 209 -3.99 11.78 14.19
N GLU A 210 -3.61 12.38 13.07
CA GLU A 210 -4.36 13.47 12.45
C GLU A 210 -5.75 13.00 11.98
N ILE A 211 -5.81 11.88 11.26
CA ILE A 211 -7.08 11.28 10.82
C ILE A 211 -8.01 10.96 12.01
N ARG A 212 -7.45 10.49 13.14
CA ARG A 212 -8.22 10.25 14.38
C ARG A 212 -8.64 11.55 15.07
N GLY A 213 -7.78 12.58 15.05
CA GLY A 213 -8.00 13.88 15.67
C GLY A 213 -9.07 14.73 14.99
N HIS A 214 -9.28 14.54 13.68
CA HIS A 214 -10.32 15.24 12.90
C HIS A 214 -11.75 14.66 13.04
N GLY A 215 -11.98 13.76 14.01
CA GLY A 215 -13.29 13.24 14.35
C GLY A 215 -13.62 11.95 13.61
N LEU A 216 -13.53 10.84 14.35
CA LEU A 216 -14.47 9.72 14.43
C LEU A 216 -13.82 8.69 15.36
N GLY A 217 -14.20 8.73 16.65
CA GLY A 217 -13.69 7.82 17.67
C GLY A 217 -14.11 6.39 17.40
N GLY A 218 -13.21 5.57 16.85
CA GLY A 218 -13.53 4.18 16.52
C GLY A 218 -12.37 3.19 16.48
N LEU A 219 -11.13 3.59 16.83
CA LEU A 219 -9.97 2.66 16.82
C LEU A 219 -9.59 2.18 18.23
N GLY A 220 -10.59 2.06 19.10
CA GLY A 220 -10.46 1.62 20.48
C GLY A 220 -11.30 0.38 20.78
N SER A 221 -11.20 -0.67 19.96
CA SER A 221 -11.54 -2.02 20.42
C SER A 221 -10.24 -2.76 20.66
N SER A 222 -9.78 -2.71 21.92
CA SER A 222 -8.84 -3.69 22.45
C SER A 222 -9.35 -5.10 22.13
N PRO A 223 -8.49 -6.06 21.79
CA PRO A 223 -8.91 -7.46 21.74
C PRO A 223 -9.25 -7.89 23.17
N THR A 224 -10.54 -7.93 23.49
CA THR A 224 -11.04 -8.73 24.61
C THR A 224 -11.16 -10.17 24.13
N GLY A 225 -10.25 -11.03 24.56
CA GLY A 225 -10.24 -12.46 24.27
C GLY A 225 -8.90 -13.08 24.59
#